data_AF-A0A8J7XIW8-F1
#
_entry.id   AF-A0A8J7XIW8-F1
#
_cell.length_a   1.000
_cell.length_b   1.000
_cell.length_c   1.000
_cell.angle_alpha   90.00
_cell.angle_beta   90.00
_cell.angle_gamma   90.00
#
_symmetry.space_group_name_H-M   'P 1'
#
loop_
_entity.id
_entity.type
_entity.pdbx_description
1 polymer ?
#
loop_
_entity_poly.entity_id
_entity_poly.type
_entity_poly.pdbx_seq_one_letter_code
_entity_poly.pdbx_strand_id
1 'polypeptide(L)'
;MDGILQGFNECNYSEYSKNFSDVMLKAQGKAKFEETREFIFSKTGKYISRGDPQVVAQNPYVIVVYNAKFREEPEVFVKVVFSVDDPEHKVMGLWFDSKKLRESL
;
A
#
# COMPACT_ATOMS: atom_id res chain seq x y z
N MET A 1 5.41 -4.77 -5.41
CA MET A 1 4.29 -4.88 -4.45
C MET A 1 4.65 -5.72 -3.24
N ASP A 2 5.18 -6.94 -3.41
CA ASP A 2 5.40 -7.85 -2.27
C ASP A 2 6.33 -7.29 -1.19
N GLY A 3 7.41 -6.59 -1.56
CA GLY A 3 8.26 -5.88 -0.58
C GLY A 3 7.52 -4.82 0.24
N ILE A 4 6.58 -4.09 -0.36
CA ILE A 4 5.76 -3.09 0.36
C ILE A 4 4.89 -3.79 1.42
N LEU A 5 4.18 -4.86 1.04
CA LEU A 5 3.28 -5.58 1.93
C LEU A 5 4.05 -6.38 3.00
N GLN A 6 5.23 -6.89 2.67
CA GLN A 6 6.12 -7.54 3.64
C GLN A 6 6.70 -6.52 4.62
N GLY A 7 7.22 -5.39 4.14
CA GLY A 7 7.68 -4.29 4.98
C GLY A 7 6.59 -3.75 5.90
N PHE A 8 5.35 -3.65 5.38
CA PHE A 8 4.17 -3.36 6.18
C PHE A 8 3.95 -4.41 7.28
N ASN A 9 4.01 -5.70 6.96
CA ASN A 9 3.83 -6.76 7.97
C ASN A 9 4.89 -6.71 9.08
N GLU A 10 6.15 -6.54 8.70
CA GLU A 10 7.31 -6.65 9.58
C GLU A 10 7.62 -5.34 10.34
N CYS A 11 6.84 -4.27 10.13
CA CYS A 11 7.17 -2.93 10.61
C CYS A 11 8.54 -2.45 10.11
N ASN A 12 8.92 -2.87 8.91
CA ASN A 12 10.20 -2.56 8.29
C ASN A 12 10.03 -1.43 7.27
N TYR A 13 10.28 -0.20 7.72
CA TYR A 13 10.15 1.00 6.89
C TYR A 13 11.09 0.97 5.68
N SER A 14 12.31 0.43 5.83
CA SER A 14 13.29 0.36 4.74
C SER A 14 12.75 -0.48 3.59
N GLU A 15 12.21 -1.66 3.89
CA GLU A 15 11.62 -2.54 2.88
C GLU A 15 10.30 -1.97 2.32
N TYR A 16 9.47 -1.36 3.19
CA TYR A 16 8.22 -0.72 2.82
C TYR A 16 8.41 0.43 1.81
N SER A 17 9.46 1.24 1.99
CA SER A 17 9.68 2.48 1.24
C SER A 17 10.69 2.36 0.10
N LYS A 18 11.33 1.20 -0.08
CA LYS A 18 12.43 0.97 -1.02
C LYS A 18 12.20 1.48 -2.45
N ASN A 19 10.96 1.39 -2.93
CA ASN A 19 10.58 1.79 -4.30
C ASN A 19 9.65 3.02 -4.32
N PHE A 20 9.65 3.82 -3.27
CA PHE A 20 8.84 5.03 -3.21
C PHE A 20 9.49 6.17 -4.00
N SER A 21 8.64 6.98 -4.63
CA SER A 21 9.05 8.26 -5.21
C SER A 21 9.47 9.23 -4.10
N ASP A 22 10.23 10.26 -4.46
CA ASP A 22 10.63 11.30 -3.50
C ASP A 22 9.42 11.99 -2.86
N VAL A 23 8.32 12.14 -3.62
CA VAL A 23 7.05 12.67 -3.11
C VAL A 23 6.49 11.75 -2.03
N MET A 24 6.48 10.44 -2.28
CA MET A 24 5.96 9.46 -1.34
C MET A 24 6.86 9.31 -0.11
N LEU A 25 8.18 9.35 -0.26
CA LEU A 25 9.13 9.36 0.86
C LEU A 25 8.95 10.57 1.77
N LYS A 26 8.66 11.75 1.20
CA LYS A 26 8.34 12.97 1.97
C LYS A 26 7.00 12.86 2.69
N ALA A 27 5.98 12.30 2.03
CA ALA A 27 4.63 12.17 2.59
C ALA A 27 4.50 11.05 3.63
N GLN A 28 5.32 10.00 3.50
CA GLN A 28 5.28 8.78 4.32
C GLN A 28 6.62 8.54 5.01
N GLY A 29 7.13 9.55 5.72
CA GLY A 29 8.29 9.35 6.58
C GLY A 29 8.05 8.27 7.64
N LYS A 30 9.13 7.75 8.24
CA LYS A 30 9.09 6.61 9.18
C LYS A 30 8.01 6.72 10.28
N ALA A 31 7.91 7.88 10.94
CA ALA A 31 6.91 8.10 11.98
C ALA A 31 5.47 7.99 11.46
N LYS A 32 5.20 8.54 10.26
CA LYS A 32 3.87 8.46 9.65
C LYS A 32 3.55 7.05 9.18
N PHE A 33 4.56 6.32 8.70
CA PHE A 33 4.43 4.90 8.40
C PHE A 33 4.04 4.10 9.65
N GLU A 34 4.74 4.28 10.78
CA GLU A 34 4.45 3.56 12.02
C GLU A 34 3.03 3.82 12.51
N GLU A 35 2.60 5.09 12.55
CA GLU A 35 1.24 5.51 12.93
C GLU A 35 0.17 4.89 11.99
N THR A 36 0.36 5.05 10.67
CA THR A 36 -0.61 4.59 9.67
C THR A 36 -0.68 3.06 9.66
N ARG A 37 0.47 2.39 9.81
CA ARG A 37 0.56 0.94 9.91
C ARG A 37 -0.14 0.43 11.15
N GLU A 38 0.10 1.03 12.32
CA GLU A 38 -0.54 0.61 13.57
C GLU A 38 -2.07 0.65 13.44
N PHE A 39 -2.61 1.73 12.90
CA PHE A 39 -4.04 1.85 12.63
C PHE A 39 -4.54 0.71 11.72
N ILE A 40 -3.95 0.54 10.53
CA ILE A 40 -4.41 -0.47 9.57
C ILE A 40 -4.26 -1.88 10.16
N PHE A 41 -3.09 -2.19 10.72
CA PHE A 41 -2.77 -3.50 11.28
C PHE A 41 -3.70 -3.86 12.45
N SER A 42 -4.12 -2.90 13.28
CA SER A 42 -5.09 -3.13 14.36
C SER A 42 -6.46 -3.61 13.86
N LYS A 43 -6.82 -3.29 12.60
CA LYS A 43 -8.13 -3.63 12.01
C LYS A 43 -8.06 -4.86 11.11
N THR A 44 -6.97 -5.01 10.37
CA THR A 44 -6.83 -6.05 9.34
C THR A 44 -6.00 -7.23 9.82
N GLY A 45 -5.14 -7.05 10.83
CA GLY A 45 -4.11 -8.01 11.21
C GLY A 45 -3.00 -8.12 10.16
N LYS A 46 -2.30 -9.26 10.14
CA LYS A 46 -1.19 -9.54 9.21
C LYS A 46 -1.71 -9.73 7.78
N TYR A 47 -0.99 -9.18 6.81
CA TYR A 47 -1.07 -9.56 5.40
C TYR A 47 -0.70 -11.05 5.23
N ILE A 48 -1.43 -11.76 4.37
CA ILE A 48 -1.24 -13.17 4.07
C ILE A 48 -0.83 -13.34 2.60
N SER A 49 -1.62 -12.79 1.68
CA SER A 49 -1.41 -12.93 0.24
C SER A 49 -2.19 -11.86 -0.54
N ARG A 50 -1.87 -11.71 -1.83
CA ARG A 50 -2.61 -10.85 -2.75
C ARG A 50 -3.02 -11.61 -3.99
N GLY A 51 -4.14 -11.23 -4.57
CA GLY A 51 -4.55 -11.67 -5.90
C GLY A 51 -3.75 -10.98 -7.01
N ASP A 52 -4.15 -11.27 -8.25
CA ASP A 52 -3.57 -10.67 -9.45
C ASP A 52 -3.81 -9.16 -9.50
N PRO A 53 -2.88 -8.39 -10.07
CA PRO A 53 -3.06 -6.95 -10.27
C PRO A 53 -4.21 -6.67 -11.24
N GLN A 54 -5.01 -5.67 -10.92
CA GLN A 54 -5.99 -5.08 -11.83
C GLN A 54 -5.55 -3.66 -12.18
N VAL A 55 -5.39 -3.37 -13.48
CA VAL A 55 -5.09 -2.02 -13.95
C VAL A 55 -6.41 -1.28 -14.17
N VAL A 56 -6.62 -0.19 -13.44
CA VAL A 56 -7.92 0.50 -13.38
C VAL A 56 -7.94 1.80 -14.19
N ALA A 57 -6.78 2.44 -14.39
CA ALA A 57 -6.67 3.64 -15.22
C ALA A 57 -5.28 3.75 -15.85
N GLN A 58 -5.24 4.35 -17.04
CA GLN A 58 -4.02 4.74 -17.75
C GLN A 58 -4.18 6.19 -18.21
N ASN A 59 -3.17 6.99 -17.90
CA ASN A 59 -2.96 8.40 -18.26
C ASN A 59 -3.69 9.45 -17.36
N PRO A 60 -2.96 10.43 -16.77
CA PRO A 60 -1.50 10.55 -16.68
C PRO A 60 -0.87 9.60 -15.64
N TYR A 61 -1.67 8.72 -15.04
CA TYR A 61 -1.21 7.76 -14.03
C TYR A 61 -1.51 6.33 -14.45
N VAL A 62 -0.70 5.39 -13.96
CA VAL A 62 -1.04 3.97 -13.95
C VAL A 62 -1.54 3.63 -12.55
N ILE A 63 -2.81 3.21 -12.45
CA ILE A 63 -3.40 2.78 -11.18
C ILE A 63 -3.52 1.27 -11.18
N VAL A 64 -2.87 0.63 -10.21
CA VAL A 64 -2.92 -0.82 -10.01
C VAL A 64 -3.61 -1.10 -8.68
N VAL A 65 -4.61 -1.96 -8.70
CA VAL A 65 -5.32 -2.42 -7.50
C VAL A 65 -5.06 -3.90 -7.29
N TYR A 66 -4.77 -4.28 -6.05
CA TYR A 66 -4.66 -5.66 -5.61
C TYR A 66 -5.77 -5.95 -4.60
N ASN A 67 -6.48 -7.05 -4.76
CA ASN A 67 -7.31 -7.59 -3.69
C ASN A 67 -6.41 -8.45 -2.79
N ALA A 68 -6.11 -7.95 -1.59
CA ALA A 68 -5.21 -8.59 -0.64
C ALA A 68 -5.97 -9.19 0.55
N LYS A 69 -5.52 -10.38 0.97
CA LYS A 69 -6.01 -11.09 2.14
C LYS A 69 -5.20 -10.71 3.36
N PHE A 70 -5.89 -10.22 4.38
CA PHE A 70 -5.34 -10.04 5.71
C PHE A 70 -6.05 -10.96 6.70
N ARG A 71 -5.40 -11.25 7.82
CA ARG A 71 -5.87 -12.25 8.79
C ARG A 71 -7.28 -11.98 9.32
N GLU A 72 -7.53 -10.74 9.71
CA GLU A 72 -8.80 -10.32 10.31
C GLU A 72 -9.73 -9.67 9.29
N GLU A 73 -9.22 -9.29 8.11
CA GLU A 73 -10.00 -8.70 7.02
C GLU A 73 -9.59 -9.35 5.69
N PRO A 74 -10.34 -10.36 5.19
CA PRO A 74 -9.92 -11.16 4.05
C PRO A 74 -9.97 -10.41 2.71
N GLU A 75 -10.58 -9.22 2.67
CA GLU A 75 -10.66 -8.38 1.48
C GLU A 75 -10.21 -6.95 1.82
N VAL A 76 -8.98 -6.63 1.43
CA VAL A 76 -8.40 -5.29 1.51
C VAL A 76 -7.94 -4.90 0.11
N PHE A 77 -8.53 -3.85 -0.45
CA PHE A 77 -8.11 -3.26 -1.71
C PHE A 77 -6.87 -2.41 -1.48
N VAL A 78 -5.75 -2.84 -2.06
CA VAL A 78 -4.49 -2.09 -2.00
C VAL A 78 -4.28 -1.41 -3.33
N LYS A 79 -4.43 -0.08 -3.35
CA LYS A 79 -4.26 0.75 -4.54
C LYS A 79 -2.85 1.33 -4.56
N VAL A 80 -2.16 1.13 -5.67
CA VAL A 80 -0.82 1.68 -5.94
C VAL A 80 -0.91 2.56 -7.18
N VAL A 81 -0.26 3.72 -7.13
CA VAL A 81 -0.25 4.69 -8.22
C VAL A 81 1.17 4.98 -8.66
N PHE A 82 1.37 4.99 -9.98
CA PHE A 82 2.61 5.32 -10.66
C PHE A 82 2.37 6.46 -11.65
N SER A 83 3.39 7.27 -11.91
CA SER A 83 3.38 8.16 -13.09
C SER A 83 3.65 7.34 -14.36
N VAL A 84 2.97 7.68 -15.46
CA VAL A 84 3.27 7.09 -16.79
C VAL A 84 4.65 7.53 -17.30
N ASP A 85 5.11 8.71 -16.88
CA ASP A 85 6.37 9.33 -17.34
C ASP A 85 7.57 8.99 -16.45
N ASP A 86 7.39 8.19 -15.40
CA ASP A 86 8.48 7.76 -14.53
C ASP A 86 9.09 6.44 -15.03
N PRO A 87 10.30 6.45 -15.62
CA PRO A 87 10.94 5.25 -16.15
C PRO A 87 11.38 4.27 -15.05
N GLU A 88 11.50 4.72 -13.81
CA GLU A 88 11.83 3.86 -12.67
C GLU A 88 10.57 3.23 -12.04
N HIS A 89 9.39 3.65 -12.49
CA HIS A 89 8.09 3.21 -11.99
C HIS A 89 8.01 3.21 -10.45
N LYS A 90 8.46 4.31 -9.84
CA LYS A 90 8.38 4.49 -8.39
C LYS A 90 6.95 4.70 -7.94
N VAL A 91 6.65 4.21 -6.75
CA VAL A 91 5.32 4.38 -6.14
C VAL A 91 5.12 5.83 -5.74
N MET A 92 4.08 6.45 -6.30
CA MET A 92 3.69 7.82 -6.02
C MET A 92 2.49 7.92 -5.08
N GLY A 93 1.76 6.82 -4.90
CA GLY A 93 0.68 6.75 -3.94
C GLY A 93 0.34 5.32 -3.56
N LEU A 94 -0.12 5.16 -2.32
CA LEU A 94 -0.49 3.88 -1.72
C LEU A 94 -1.70 4.09 -0.80
N TRP A 95 -2.73 3.27 -0.96
CA TRP A 95 -3.92 3.27 -0.11
C TRP A 95 -4.36 1.85 0.20
N PHE A 96 -4.92 1.67 1.39
CA PHE A 96 -5.59 0.47 1.84
C PHE A 96 -7.06 0.82 2.09
N ASP A 97 -7.97 0.09 1.46
CA ASP A 97 -9.41 0.24 1.65
C ASP A 97 -10.04 -1.11 1.97
N SER A 98 -10.92 -1.13 2.96
CA SER A 98 -11.72 -2.31 3.31
C SER A 98 -12.98 -1.87 4.04
N LYS A 99 -13.86 -2.82 4.36
CA LYS A 99 -15.04 -2.50 5.16
C LYS A 99 -14.64 -2.02 6.56
N LYS A 100 -13.79 -2.78 7.25
CA LYS A 100 -13.35 -2.45 8.62
C LYS A 100 -12.57 -1.14 8.73
N LEU A 101 -11.79 -0.79 7.71
CA LEU A 101 -11.04 0.47 7.70
C LEU A 101 -11.99 1.67 7.59
N ARG A 102 -13.04 1.57 6.78
CA ARG A 102 -14.03 2.65 6.60
C ARG A 102 -14.93 2.84 7.81
N GLU A 103 -15.26 1.77 8.53
CA GLU A 103 -16.04 1.83 9.78
C GLU A 103 -15.25 2.43 10.96
N SER A 104 -13.96 2.69 10.79
CA SER A 104 -13.05 3.20 11.83
C SER A 104 -12.66 4.68 11.63
N LEU A 105 -13.30 5.38 10.68
CA LEU A 105 -13.19 6.82 10.40
C LEU A 105 -14.36 7.58 11.03
#